data_AF-A0A932G0P0-F1
#
_entry.id   AF-A0A932G0P0-F1
#
_cell.length_a   1.000
_cell.length_b   1.000
_cell.length_c   1.000
_cell.angle_alpha   90.00
_cell.angle_beta   90.00
_cell.angle_gamma   90.00
#
_symmetry.space_group_name_H-M   'P 1'
#
loop_
_entity.id
_entity.type
_entity.pdbx_description
1 polymer ?
#
loop_
_entity_poly.entity_id
_entity_poly.type
_entity_poly.pdbx_seq_one_letter_code
_entity_poly.pdbx_strand_id
1 'polypeptide(L)' 'MWDRVPLGIFTRDLAMDLGTTNTLIYQKGRGIVLNEASVIALEEADETKVYAVGKEAK' A
#
# COMPACT_ATOMS: atom_id res chain seq x y z
N MET A 1 -20.91 18.90 7.53
CA MET A 1 -21.12 18.47 6.12
C MET A 1 -20.08 17.39 5.77
N TRP A 2 -20.03 16.29 6.53
CA TRP A 2 -19.15 15.14 6.25
C TRP A 2 -19.87 13.79 6.50
N ASP A 3 -21.11 13.79 7.00
CA ASP A 3 -21.78 12.60 7.55
C ASP A 3 -22.65 11.82 6.54
N ARG A 4 -22.38 11.93 5.23
CA ARG A 4 -23.28 11.37 4.18
C ARG A 4 -22.62 10.54 3.09
N VAL A 5 -21.44 9.99 3.33
CA VAL A 5 -20.90 8.94 2.44
C VAL A 5 -21.29 7.58 3.03
N PRO A 6 -22.19 6.79 2.41
CA PRO A 6 -22.50 5.46 2.89
C PRO A 6 -21.25 4.59 2.67
N LEU A 7 -20.61 4.17 3.75
CA LEU A 7 -19.41 3.31 3.72
C LEU A 7 -19.65 2.04 2.88
N GLY A 8 -20.89 1.53 2.82
CA GLY A 8 -21.21 0.22 2.24
C GLY A 8 -21.18 0.08 0.71
N ILE A 9 -21.06 1.17 -0.08
CA ILE A 9 -21.08 1.07 -1.56
C ILE A 9 -19.65 1.01 -2.16
N PHE A 10 -18.64 1.38 -1.38
CA PHE A 10 -17.24 1.46 -1.85
C PHE A 10 -16.22 0.72 -0.96
N THR A 11 -16.65 -0.01 0.08
CA THR A 11 -15.74 -0.82 0.89
C THR A 11 -15.20 -1.99 0.07
N ARG A 12 -13.91 -1.95 -0.25
CA ARG A 12 -13.16 -3.09 -0.79
C ARG A 12 -12.68 -3.95 0.37
N ASP A 13 -13.08 -5.21 0.40
CA ASP A 13 -12.54 -6.21 1.32
C ASP A 13 -11.07 -6.47 0.94
N LEU A 14 -10.14 -5.87 1.70
CA LEU A 14 -8.70 -5.98 1.52
C LEU A 14 -8.05 -6.61 2.75
N ALA A 15 -7.09 -7.50 2.52
CA ALA A 15 -6.15 -7.98 3.53
C ALA A 15 -4.74 -7.56 3.12
N MET A 16 -3.91 -7.19 4.09
CA MET A 16 -2.54 -6.74 3.85
C MET A 16 -1.57 -7.60 4.64
N ASP A 17 -0.48 -8.00 3.99
CA ASP A 17 0.67 -8.66 4.61
C ASP A 17 1.87 -7.74 4.46
N LEU A 18 2.48 -7.37 5.59
CA LEU A 18 3.58 -6.41 5.69
C LEU A 18 4.85 -7.13 6.14
N GLY A 19 5.36 -8.01 5.28
CA GLY A 19 6.60 -8.72 5.52
C GLY A 19 7.82 -7.80 5.39
N THR A 20 8.94 -8.20 6.00
CA THR A 20 10.22 -7.46 5.94
C THR A 20 10.78 -7.36 4.52
N THR A 21 10.52 -8.36 3.67
CA THR A 21 11.00 -8.40 2.29
C THR A 21 9.95 -7.91 1.30
N ASN A 22 8.68 -8.24 1.52
CA ASN A 22 7.60 -7.95 0.58
C ASN A 22 6.32 -7.50 1.29
N THR A 23 5.62 -6.58 0.62
CA THR A 23 4.29 -6.13 0.98
C THR A 23 3.30 -6.71 -0.02
N LEU A 24 2.25 -7.36 0.47
CA LEU A 24 1.20 -7.94 -0.34
C LEU A 24 -0.15 -7.36 0.02
N ILE A 25 -1.01 -7.18 -0.98
CA ILE A 25 -2.43 -6.85 -0.80
C ILE A 25 -3.26 -7.93 -1.47
N TYR A 26 -4.17 -8.53 -0.71
CA TYR A 26 -5.20 -9.43 -1.20
C TYR A 26 -6.55 -8.73 -1.26
N GLN A 27 -7.29 -8.91 -2.35
CA GLN A 27 -8.67 -8.47 -2.48
C GLN A 27 -9.60 -9.68 -2.58
N LYS A 28 -10.62 -9.74 -1.73
CA LYS A 28 -11.62 -10.81 -1.75
C LYS A 28 -12.26 -10.90 -3.14
N GLY A 29 -12.26 -12.11 -3.71
CA GLY A 29 -12.78 -12.39 -5.04
C GLY A 29 -11.87 -11.99 -6.21
N ARG A 30 -10.70 -11.38 -5.95
CA ARG A 30 -9.69 -11.08 -6.99
C ARG A 30 -8.33 -11.71 -6.75
N GLY A 31 -8.02 -12.13 -5.52
CA GLY A 31 -6.70 -12.68 -5.20
C GLY A 31 -5.70 -11.60 -4.78
N ILE A 32 -4.42 -11.89 -4.93
CA ILE A 32 -3.33 -10.95 -4.65
C ILE A 32 -3.33 -9.89 -5.77
N VAL A 33 -3.51 -8.63 -5.38
CA VAL A 33 -3.57 -7.46 -6.27
C VAL A 33 -2.33 -6.56 -6.19
N LEU A 34 -1.49 -6.74 -5.18
CA LEU A 34 -0.19 -6.08 -5.05
C LEU A 34 0.82 -7.06 -4.44
N ASN A 35 2.04 -7.06 -4.97
CA ASN A 35 3.19 -7.77 -4.42
C ASN A 35 4.47 -6.98 -4.76
N GLU A 36 4.88 -6.11 -3.83
CA GLU A 36 6.02 -5.22 -4.00
C GLU A 36 7.10 -5.50 -2.95
N ALA A 37 8.32 -5.04 -3.21
CA ALA A 37 9.38 -5.08 -2.19
C ALA A 37 9.03 -4.13 -1.03
N SER A 38 9.29 -4.54 0.22
CA SER A 38 9.04 -3.72 1.41
C SER A 38 10.17 -2.73 1.64
N VAL A 39 10.45 -1.90 0.64
CA VAL A 39 11.50 -0.88 0.68
C VAL A 39 10.99 0.45 0.14
N ILE A 40 11.53 1.52 0.70
CA ILE A 40 11.32 2.90 0.25
C ILE A 40 12.69 3.55 0.08
N ALA A 41 12.85 4.37 -0.95
CA ALA A 41 14.00 5.23 -1.14
C ALA A 41 13.64 6.63 -0.62
N LEU A 42 14.50 7.20 0.20
CA LEU A 42 14.34 8.52 0.80
C LEU A 42 15.34 9.49 0.19
N GLU A 43 15.02 10.78 0.19
CA GLU A 43 15.96 11.83 -0.18
C GLU A 43 17.00 12.02 0.95
N GLU A 44 18.29 11.99 0.63
CA GLU A 44 19.37 12.10 1.65
C GLU A 44 19.31 13.40 2.45
N ALA A 45 18.86 14.50 1.83
CA ALA A 45 18.75 15.80 2.49
C ALA A 45 17.50 15.93 3.38
N ASP A 46 16.49 15.08 3.18
CA ASP A 46 15.24 15.07 3.93
C ASP A 46 14.66 13.63 3.98
N GLU A 47 14.99 12.92 5.06
CA GLU A 47 14.54 11.53 5.30
C GLU A 47 13.01 11.39 5.46
N THR A 48 12.25 12.49 5.48
CA THR A 48 10.78 12.43 5.47
C THR A 48 10.20 12.39 4.05
N LYS A 49 11.02 12.69 3.05
CA LYS A 49 10.59 12.77 1.65
C LYS A 49 10.91 11.48 0.90
N VAL A 50 9.85 10.84 0.41
CA VAL A 50 9.92 9.59 -0.35
C VAL A 50 10.26 9.88 -1.81
N TYR A 51 11.33 9.27 -2.31
CA TYR A 51 11.78 9.34 -3.70
C TYR A 51 11.21 8.19 -4.56
N ALA A 52 11.19 6.97 -4.04
CA ALA A 52 10.63 5.79 -4.72
C ALA A 52 10.12 4.75 -3.70
N VAL A 53 9.29 3.81 -4.16
CA VAL A 53 8.74 2.71 -3.34
C VAL A 53 8.80 1.38 -4.09
N GLY A 54 8.78 0.27 -3.36
CA GLY A 54 8.68 -1.05 -3.98
C GLY A 54 9.93 -1.43 -4.77
N LYS A 55 9.77 -2.09 -5.92
CA LYS A 55 10.91 -2.47 -6.77
C LYS A 55 11.75 -1.29 -7.25
N GLU A 56 11.15 -0.12 -7.42
CA GLU A 56 11.84 1.09 -7.88
C GLU A 56 12.77 1.68 -6.82
N ALA A 57 12.57 1.30 -5.56
CA ALA A 57 13.42 1.67 -4.44
C ALA A 57 14.52 0.64 -4.12
N LYS A 58 14.53 -0.53 -4.78
CA LYS A 58 15.59 -1.52 -4.65
C LYS A 58 16.66 -1.30 -5.73
#